data_AF-A0A7Y5KHI8-F1
#
_entry.id   AF-A0A7Y5KHI8-F1
#
_cell.length_a   1.000
_cell.length_b   1.000
_cell.length_c   1.000
_cell.angle_alpha   90.00
_cell.angle_beta   90.00
_cell.angle_gamma   90.00
#
_symmetry.space_group_name_H-M   'P 1'
#
loop_
_entity.id
_entity.type
_entity.pdbx_description
1 polymer ?
#
loop_
_entity_poly.entity_id
_entity_poly.type
_entity_poly.pdbx_seq_one_letter_code
_entity_poly.pdbx_strand_id
1 'polypeptide(L)' 'MNYTSDEQQEWEKEFEAAARRSFRERMRYAFVHTYKPALDDAPYRAFDTTAQYRQWCKENLPEYLGYGD' A
#
# COMPACT_ATOMS: atom_id res chain seq x y z
N MET A 1 10.41 1.17 12.85
CA MET A 1 9.89 2.24 13.74
C MET A 1 9.34 1.59 14.98
N ASN A 2 9.62 2.12 16.18
CA ASN A 2 8.93 1.73 17.42
C ASN A 2 7.89 2.80 17.73
N TYR A 3 6.61 2.41 17.81
CA TYR A 3 5.49 3.28 18.17
C TYR A 3 5.12 3.09 19.64
N THR A 4 4.60 4.15 20.25
CA THR A 4 4.08 4.10 21.63
C THR A 4 2.73 3.36 21.66
N SER A 5 2.35 2.85 22.83
CA SER A 5 1.03 2.20 23.03
C SER A 5 -0.13 3.13 22.71
N ASP A 6 0.05 4.42 22.95
CA ASP A 6 -1.00 5.43 22.79
C ASP A 6 -1.22 5.75 21.31
N GLU A 7 -0.15 5.86 20.52
CA GLU A 7 -0.22 5.99 19.06
C GLU A 7 -0.91 4.78 18.41
N GLN A 8 -0.60 3.57 18.87
CA GLN A 8 -1.25 2.36 18.37
C GLN A 8 -2.77 2.37 18.66
N GLN A 9 -3.16 2.74 19.88
CA GLN A 9 -4.58 2.84 20.25
C GLN A 9 -5.31 3.93 19.46
N GLU A 10 -4.63 5.04 19.14
CA GLU A 10 -5.20 6.10 18.31
C GLU A 10 -5.44 5.62 16.89
N TRP A 11 -4.47 4.92 16.29
CA TRP A 11 -4.63 4.34 14.95
C TRP A 11 -5.76 3.31 14.88
N GLU A 12 -5.88 2.44 15.90
CA GLU A 12 -6.99 1.49 15.98
C GLU A 12 -8.34 2.22 16.01
N LYS A 13 -8.47 3.29 16.79
CA LYS A 13 -9.69 4.10 16.86
C LYS A 13 -10.00 4.77 15.52
N GLU A 14 -9.00 5.32 14.85
CA GLU A 14 -9.17 5.93 13.53
C GLU A 14 -9.58 4.91 12.47
N PHE A 15 -8.97 3.73 12.49
CA PHE A 15 -9.30 2.62 11.60
C PHE A 15 -10.74 2.16 11.80
N GLU A 16 -11.15 1.94 13.05
CA GLU A 16 -12.53 1.60 13.43
C GLU A 16 -13.54 2.67 12.99
N ALA A 17 -13.22 3.95 13.17
CA ALA A 17 -14.06 5.05 12.70
C ALA A 17 -14.19 5.07 11.18
N ALA A 18 -13.09 4.83 10.44
CA ALA A 18 -13.09 4.75 8.99
C ALA A 18 -13.89 3.55 8.47
N ALA A 19 -13.80 2.40 9.15
CA ALA A 19 -14.52 1.17 8.80
C ALA A 19 -16.05 1.34 8.88
N ARG A 20 -16.54 2.17 9.81
CA ARG A 20 -17.97 2.48 10.01
C ARG A 20 -18.56 3.45 8.99
N ARG A 21 -17.73 4.10 8.15
CA ARG A 21 -18.21 5.01 7.11
C ARG A 21 -19.15 4.29 6.15
N SER A 22 -20.20 4.99 5.70
CA SER A 22 -21.11 4.44 4.69
C SER A 22 -20.36 4.07 3.40
N PHE A 23 -20.91 3.16 2.60
CA PHE A 23 -20.31 2.81 1.30
C PHE A 23 -20.04 4.05 0.43
N ARG A 24 -20.98 5.01 0.42
CA ARG A 24 -20.84 6.26 -0.33
C ARG A 24 -19.64 7.08 0.14
N GLU A 25 -19.46 7.22 1.45
CA GLU A 25 -18.33 7.95 2.02
C GLU A 25 -17.00 7.23 1.76
N ARG A 26 -16.99 5.89 1.86
CA ARG A 26 -15.82 5.10 1.50
C ARG A 26 -15.46 5.30 0.03
N MET A 27 -16.39 5.18 -0.91
CA MET A 27 -16.10 5.43 -2.33
C MET A 27 -15.61 6.85 -2.60
N ARG A 28 -16.09 7.84 -1.82
CA ARG A 28 -15.67 9.25 -1.98
C ARG A 28 -14.24 9.51 -1.53
N TYR A 29 -13.76 8.81 -0.49
CA TYR A 29 -12.50 9.13 0.19
C TYR A 29 -11.47 7.98 0.22
N ALA A 30 -11.81 6.78 -0.23
CA ALA A 30 -10.92 5.61 -0.18
C ALA A 30 -9.86 5.60 -1.30
N PHE A 31 -10.05 6.40 -2.34
CA PHE A 31 -9.07 6.51 -3.42
C PHE A 31 -8.09 7.62 -3.12
N VAL A 32 -6.84 7.23 -2.84
CA VAL A 32 -5.72 8.15 -2.78
C VAL A 32 -4.93 8.03 -4.07
N HIS A 33 -4.74 9.14 -4.78
CA HIS A 33 -3.84 9.20 -5.91
C HIS A 33 -2.41 9.41 -5.41
N THR A 34 -1.68 8.32 -5.20
CA THR A 34 -0.29 8.33 -4.77
C THR A 34 0.57 7.73 -5.87
N TYR A 35 1.62 8.46 -6.25
CA TYR A 35 2.66 7.94 -7.14
C TYR A 35 3.37 6.74 -6.50
N LYS A 36 3.46 5.64 -7.25
CA LYS A 36 4.14 4.40 -6.88
C LYS A 36 5.42 4.29 -7.70
N PRO A 37 6.59 4.62 -7.14
CA PRO A 37 7.87 4.55 -7.85
C PRO A 37 8.09 3.19 -8.50
N ALA A 38 8.70 3.20 -9.68
CA ALA A 38 8.90 2.06 -10.59
C ALA A 38 7.62 1.43 -11.16
N LEU A 39 6.54 1.29 -10.38
CA LEU A 39 5.25 0.77 -10.87
C LEU A 39 4.60 1.72 -11.87
N ASP A 40 4.51 3.01 -11.54
CA ASP A 40 3.84 4.01 -12.37
C ASP A 40 4.73 4.55 -13.50
N ASP A 41 6.03 4.19 -13.50
CA ASP A 41 7.03 4.73 -14.44
C ASP A 41 6.99 4.07 -15.83
N ALA A 42 6.20 3.02 -16.02
CA ALA A 42 5.97 2.43 -17.34
C ALA A 42 4.52 2.00 -17.49
N PRO A 43 3.97 2.03 -18.72
CA PRO A 43 2.58 1.65 -18.97
C PRO A 43 2.29 0.18 -18.68
N TYR A 44 3.28 -0.70 -18.85
CA TYR A 44 3.18 -2.11 -18.47
C TYR A 44 4.57 -2.74 -18.28
N ARG A 45 4.59 -3.86 -17.55
CA ARG A 45 5.71 -4.82 -17.51
C ARG A 45 5.16 -6.24 -17.54
N ALA A 46 5.88 -7.12 -18.21
CA ALA A 46 5.56 -8.54 -18.29
C ALA A 46 6.81 -9.35 -17.95
N PHE A 47 6.60 -10.52 -17.36
CA PHE A 47 7.66 -11.46 -16.97
C PHE A 47 7.24 -12.85 -17.43
N ASP A 48 8.19 -13.66 -17.85
CA ASP A 48 7.91 -15.04 -18.30
C ASP A 48 7.60 -15.96 -17.12
N THR A 49 8.04 -15.59 -15.92
CA THR A 49 7.82 -16.37 -14.69
C THR A 49 7.54 -15.48 -13.49
N THR A 50 6.81 -16.03 -12.51
CA THR A 50 6.59 -15.33 -11.23
C THR A 50 7.89 -15.14 -10.43
N ALA A 51 8.91 -15.97 -10.64
CA ALA A 51 10.22 -15.81 -10.00
C ALA A 51 10.93 -14.53 -10.48
N GLN A 52 10.94 -14.28 -11.79
CA GLN A 52 11.46 -13.03 -12.36
C GLN A 52 10.72 -11.80 -11.85
N TYR A 53 9.37 -11.88 -11.79
CA TYR A 53 8.54 -10.83 -11.20
C TYR A 53 8.94 -10.51 -9.75
N ARG A 54 9.04 -11.54 -8.88
CA ARG A 54 9.43 -11.34 -7.47
C ARG A 54 10.84 -10.78 -7.32
N GLN A 55 11.79 -11.24 -8.13
CA GLN A 55 13.16 -10.72 -8.10
C GLN A 55 13.18 -9.24 -8.48
N TRP A 56 12.48 -8.87 -9.56
CA TRP A 56 12.36 -7.48 -9.98
C TRP A 56 11.72 -6.62 -8.87
N CYS A 57 10.66 -7.10 -8.23
CA CYS A 57 10.03 -6.42 -7.10
C CYS A 57 11.02 -6.12 -5.97
N LYS A 58 11.84 -7.10 -5.57
CA LYS A 58 12.85 -6.93 -4.51
C LYS A 58 13.93 -5.92 -4.85
N GLU A 59 14.34 -5.88 -6.11
CA GLU A 59 15.43 -5.03 -6.58
C GLU A 59 15.01 -3.58 -6.89
N ASN A 60 13.73 -3.37 -7.27
CA ASN A 60 13.28 -2.11 -7.88
C ASN A 60 12.17 -1.42 -7.11
N LEU A 61 11.41 -2.11 -6.25
CA LEU A 61 10.31 -1.49 -5.52
C LEU A 61 10.75 -1.03 -4.12
N PRO A 62 10.29 0.15 -3.68
CA PRO A 62 10.44 0.57 -2.30
C PRO A 62 9.82 -0.42 -1.31
N GLU A 63 10.46 -0.60 -0.15
CA GLU A 63 10.03 -1.50 0.92
C GLU A 63 8.59 -1.23 1.39
N TYR A 64 8.19 0.05 1.47
CA TYR A 64 6.84 0.43 1.93
C TYR A 64 5.70 -0.07 1.04
N LEU A 65 5.99 -0.53 -0.19
CA LEU A 65 4.98 -1.12 -1.07
C LEU A 65 4.69 -2.60 -0.74
N GLY A 66 5.51 -3.25 0.11
CA GLY A 66 5.25 -4.60 0.62
C GLY A 66 5.46 -5.74 -0.38
N TYR A 67 6.27 -5.54 -1.42
CA TYR A 67 6.60 -6.57 -2.43
C TYR A 67 7.98 -7.21 -2.24
N GLY A 68 8.82 -6.68 -1.35
CA GLY A 68 10.06 -7.32 -0.92
C GLY A 68 9.73 -8.19 0.29
N ASP A 69 9.83 -9.51 0.12
CA ASP A 69 9.54 -10.56 1.12
C ASP A 69 9.73 -10.17 2.60
#